data_AF-T1CUJ6-F1
#
_entry.id   AF-T1CUJ6-F1
#
_cell.length_a   1.000
_cell.length_b   1.000
_cell.length_c   1.000
_cell.angle_alpha   90.00
_cell.angle_beta   90.00
_cell.angle_gamma   90.00
#
_symmetry.space_group_name_H-M   'P 1'
#
loop_
_entity.id
_entity.type
_entity.pdbx_description
1 polymer ?
#
loop_
_entity_poly.entity_id
_entity_poly.type
_entity_poly.pdbx_seq_one_letter_code
_entity_poly.pdbx_strand_id
1 'polypeptide(L)'
;MPCDNTPATIDSTFVVFDARGQATPIGVTPGFWDELNDRFGDFSGKLLVSSFHFERDWPTWECHPHGDEWIGLLSGDFDLRMDLPDG
;
A
#
# COMPACT_ATOMS: atom_id res chain seq x y z
N MET A 1 11.42 18.24 18.73
CA MET A 1 10.21 17.45 18.41
C MET A 1 10.30 16.19 19.24
N PRO A 2 9.39 15.90 20.19
CA PRO A 2 9.38 14.59 20.83
C PRO A 2 9.09 13.56 19.74
N CYS A 3 9.88 12.49 19.68
CA CYS A 3 9.55 11.36 18.83
C CYS A 3 8.28 10.72 19.40
N ASP A 4 7.25 10.60 18.58
CA ASP A 4 6.08 9.81 18.94
C ASP A 4 6.52 8.34 19.08
N ASN A 5 6.35 7.79 20.28
CA ASN A 5 6.77 6.43 20.62
C ASN A 5 5.61 5.43 20.48
N THR A 6 4.48 5.83 19.89
CA THR A 6 3.38 4.91 19.58
C THR A 6 3.90 3.84 18.62
N PRO A 7 3.77 2.54 18.94
CA PRO A 7 4.20 1.48 18.03
C PRO A 7 3.44 1.59 16.72
N ALA A 8 4.16 1.62 15.59
CA ALA A 8 3.55 1.54 14.28
C ALA A 8 2.81 0.20 14.17
N THR A 9 1.51 0.26 13.89
CA THR A 9 0.69 -0.92 13.62
C THR A 9 0.39 -1.00 12.13
N ILE A 10 0.31 -2.22 11.60
CA ILE A 10 0.21 -2.45 10.16
C ILE A 10 -1.10 -1.91 9.55
N ASP A 11 -2.13 -1.75 10.38
CA ASP A 11 -3.46 -1.21 10.02
C ASP A 11 -3.49 0.33 9.93
N SER A 12 -2.53 1.02 10.54
CA SER A 12 -2.51 2.49 10.61
C SER A 12 -1.27 3.12 9.97
N THR A 13 -0.25 2.32 9.67
CA THR A 13 1.02 2.76 9.12
C THR A 13 1.45 1.84 7.98
N PHE A 14 1.62 2.42 6.80
CA PHE A 14 2.24 1.75 5.66
C PHE A 14 3.73 2.07 5.62
N VAL A 15 4.50 1.28 4.88
CA VAL A 15 5.95 1.45 4.79
C VAL A 15 6.38 1.52 3.33
N VAL A 16 7.13 2.56 3.00
CA VAL A 16 7.80 2.67 1.70
C VAL A 16 9.27 2.30 1.87
N PHE A 17 9.73 1.34 1.08
CA PHE A 17 11.14 1.01 0.95
C PHE A 17 11.71 1.65 -0.31
N ASP A 18 12.91 2.21 -0.21
CA ASP A 18 13.70 2.62 -1.38
C ASP A 18 14.58 1.48 -1.92
N ALA A 19 15.28 1.73 -3.03
CA ALA A 19 16.20 0.78 -3.64
C ALA A 19 17.38 0.35 -2.75
N ARG A 20 17.62 1.02 -1.62
CA ARG A 20 18.63 0.64 -0.62
C ARG A 20 18.02 -0.13 0.56
N GLY A 21 16.71 -0.38 0.54
CA GLY A 21 15.98 -1.01 1.63
C GLY A 21 15.69 -0.08 2.80
N GLN A 22 15.85 1.25 2.65
CA GLN A 22 15.49 2.19 3.70
C GLN A 22 13.97 2.22 3.87
N ALA A 23 13.50 1.80 5.04
CA ALA A 23 12.10 1.86 5.41
C ALA A 23 11.70 3.28 5.83
N THR A 24 10.62 3.78 5.25
CA THR A 24 9.98 5.04 5.61
C THR A 24 8.53 4.76 6.03
N PRO A 25 8.19 4.83 7.32
CA PRO A 25 6.80 4.69 7.75
C PRO A 25 5.99 5.93 7.34
N ILE A 26 4.77 5.68 6.86
CA ILE A 26 3.82 6.68 6.40
C ILE A 26 2.48 6.40 7.10
N GLY A 27 1.97 7.37 7.87
CA GLY A 27 0.66 7.24 8.50
C GLY A 27 -0.45 7.24 7.46
N VAL A 28 -1.44 6.37 7.61
CA VAL A 28 -2.60 6.30 6.70
C VAL A 28 -3.56 7.45 7.02
N THR A 29 -3.78 8.32 6.04
CA THR A 29 -4.73 9.45 6.11
C THR A 29 -5.84 9.28 5.06
N PRO A 30 -6.95 10.04 5.14
CA PRO A 30 -7.94 10.05 4.06
C PRO A 30 -7.38 10.49 2.70
N GLY A 31 -6.30 11.28 2.67
CA GLY A 31 -5.61 11.75 1.47
C GLY A 31 -4.36 10.93 1.12
N PHE A 32 -4.19 9.75 1.70
CA PHE A 32 -2.94 8.99 1.66
C PHE A 32 -2.37 8.82 0.25
N TRP A 33 -3.20 8.49 -0.73
CA TRP A 33 -2.75 8.23 -2.11
C TRP A 33 -2.23 9.49 -2.81
N ASP A 34 -2.91 10.63 -2.63
CA ASP A 34 -2.45 11.92 -3.16
C ASP A 34 -1.14 12.34 -2.48
N GLU A 35 -1.07 12.19 -1.15
CA GLU A 35 0.14 12.49 -0.37
C GLU A 35 1.33 11.60 -0.78
N LEU A 36 1.07 10.32 -1.06
CA LEU A 36 2.07 9.36 -1.53
C LEU A 36 2.62 9.77 -2.90
N ASN A 37 1.73 10.13 -3.83
CA ASN A 37 2.10 10.59 -5.16
C ASN A 37 2.90 11.90 -5.10
N ASP A 38 2.46 12.88 -4.31
CA ASP A 38 3.16 14.15 -4.13
C ASP A 38 4.57 13.95 -3.55
N ARG A 39 4.72 12.98 -2.64
CA ARG A 39 5.99 12.71 -1.95
C ARG A 39 6.97 11.88 -2.76
N PHE A 40 6.48 10.91 -3.54
CA PHE A 40 7.33 9.88 -4.17
C PHE A 40 7.29 9.86 -5.70
N GLY A 41 6.48 10.73 -6.32
CA GLY A 41 6.36 10.89 -7.76
C GLY A 41 5.83 9.63 -8.45
N ASP A 42 6.50 9.21 -9.52
CA ASP A 42 6.16 8.00 -10.31
C ASP A 42 6.38 6.67 -9.57
N PHE A 43 6.76 6.73 -8.28
CA PHE A 43 7.04 5.58 -7.44
C PHE A 43 8.17 4.65 -7.93
N SER A 44 8.96 5.09 -8.93
CA SER A 44 10.01 4.27 -9.52
C SER A 44 11.08 3.88 -8.49
N GLY A 45 11.46 2.60 -8.51
CA GLY A 45 12.47 2.01 -7.62
C GLY A 45 12.06 1.94 -6.15
N LYS A 46 10.75 1.98 -5.86
CA LYS A 46 10.20 1.90 -4.49
C LYS A 46 9.26 0.71 -4.35
N LEU A 47 9.11 0.26 -3.12
CA LEU A 47 8.15 -0.78 -2.72
C LEU A 47 7.25 -0.22 -1.63
N LEU A 48 5.94 -0.28 -1.86
CA LEU A 48 4.94 -0.01 -0.82
C LEU A 48 4.57 -1.33 -0.15
N VAL A 49 4.61 -1.36 1.17
CA VAL A 49 4.00 -2.42 1.98
C VAL A 49 2.83 -1.80 2.72
N SER A 50 1.63 -2.28 2.39
CA SER A 50 0.36 -1.86 2.95
C SER A 50 -0.40 -3.07 3.50
N SER A 51 -1.35 -2.81 4.39
CA SER A 51 -2.30 -3.83 4.83
C SER A 51 -3.69 -3.25 4.95
N PHE A 52 -4.68 -4.10 4.76
CA PHE A 52 -6.07 -3.67 4.74
C PHE A 52 -6.94 -4.70 5.46
N HIS A 53 -8.03 -4.20 6.01
CA HIS A 53 -9.12 -5.01 6.54
C HIS A 53 -10.40 -4.64 5.77
N PHE A 54 -11.10 -5.64 5.27
CA PHE A 54 -12.32 -5.46 4.49
C PHE A 54 -13.43 -6.35 5.02
N GLU A 55 -14.64 -5.79 5.08
CA GLU A 55 -15.88 -6.51 5.41
C GLU A 55 -16.83 -6.57 4.20
N ARG A 56 -16.43 -5.98 3.07
CA ARG A 56 -17.21 -5.86 1.84
C ARG A 56 -16.30 -5.69 0.62
N ASP A 57 -16.86 -5.90 -0.55
CA ASP A 57 -16.20 -5.70 -1.84
C ASP A 57 -15.60 -4.30 -1.99
N TRP A 58 -14.51 -4.23 -2.76
CA TRP A 58 -13.85 -2.97 -3.05
C TRP A 58 -14.73 -2.11 -3.95
N PRO A 59 -14.84 -0.80 -3.67
CA PRO A 59 -15.63 0.12 -4.48
C PRO A 59 -14.93 0.48 -5.80
N THR A 60 -13.66 0.11 -5.96
CA THR A 60 -12.78 0.57 -7.03
C THR A 60 -11.91 -0.56 -7.59
N TRP A 61 -11.49 -0.39 -8.83
CA TRP A 61 -10.47 -1.20 -9.49
C TRP A 61 -9.15 -0.44 -9.50
N GLU A 62 -8.05 -1.16 -9.36
CA GLU A 62 -6.69 -0.63 -9.45
C GLU A 62 -5.93 -1.32 -10.59
N CYS A 63 -5.02 -0.60 -11.21
CA CYS A 63 -4.12 -1.12 -12.23
C CYS A 63 -2.76 -0.45 -12.07
N HIS A 64 -1.68 -1.25 -12.10
CA HIS A 64 -0.31 -0.79 -12.03
C HIS A 64 0.40 -1.02 -13.37
N PRO A 65 0.42 -0.03 -14.30
CA PRO A 65 0.95 -0.25 -15.65
C PRO A 65 2.44 -0.59 -15.71
N HIS A 66 3.19 -0.23 -14.66
CA HIS A 66 4.65 -0.35 -14.60
C HIS A 66 5.14 -1.01 -13.30
N GLY A 67 4.23 -1.51 -12.47
CA GLY A 67 4.54 -2.09 -11.17
C GLY A 67 3.94 -3.48 -11.04
N ASP A 68 4.67 -4.37 -10.37
CA ASP A 68 4.15 -5.65 -9.94
C ASP A 68 3.40 -5.48 -8.61
N GLU A 69 2.35 -6.27 -8.40
CA GLU A 69 1.61 -6.33 -7.15
C GLU A 69 1.69 -7.74 -6.54
N TRP A 70 1.88 -7.80 -5.21
CA TRP A 70 1.80 -9.03 -4.45
C TRP A 70 0.75 -8.89 -3.35
N ILE A 71 -0.26 -9.78 -3.36
CA ILE A 71 -1.34 -9.82 -2.38
C ILE A 71 -1.19 -11.08 -1.52
N GLY A 72 -1.15 -10.89 -0.19
CA GLY A 72 -1.11 -11.97 0.79
C GLY A 72 -2.31 -11.94 1.72
N LEU A 73 -3.05 -13.06 1.82
CA LEU A 73 -4.16 -13.20 2.75
C LEU A 73 -3.66 -13.60 4.14
N LEU A 74 -3.87 -12.73 5.12
CA LEU A 74 -3.48 -13.00 6.52
C LEU A 74 -4.54 -13.80 7.28
N SER A 75 -5.82 -13.60 6.99
CA SER A 75 -6.94 -14.30 7.63
C SER A 75 -8.24 -14.15 6.83
N GLY A 76 -9.14 -15.14 6.94
CA GLY A 76 -10.45 -15.13 6.28
C GLY A 76 -10.39 -15.76 4.89
N ASP A 77 -11.18 -15.20 3.97
CA ASP A 77 -11.24 -15.57 2.56
C ASP A 77 -11.53 -14.31 1.73
N PHE A 78 -11.11 -14.33 0.45
CA PHE A 78 -11.43 -13.28 -0.51
C PHE A 78 -11.37 -13.84 -1.92
N ASP A 79 -12.15 -13.24 -2.82
CA ASP A 79 -12.07 -13.46 -4.26
C ASP A 79 -11.26 -12.33 -4.90
N LEU A 80 -10.11 -12.66 -5.50
CA LEU A 80 -9.37 -11.72 -6.31
C LEU A 80 -9.88 -11.78 -7.76
N ARG A 81 -10.53 -10.70 -8.20
CA ARG A 81 -10.95 -10.56 -9.59
C ARG A 81 -9.93 -9.72 -10.36
N MET A 82 -9.32 -10.33 -11.38
CA MET A 82 -8.37 -9.66 -12.27
C MET A 82 -8.93 -9.62 -13.69
N ASP A 83 -8.63 -8.55 -14.41
CA ASP A 83 -8.78 -8.49 -15.87
C ASP A 83 -7.37 -8.57 -16.46
N LEU A 84 -7.05 -9.70 -17.08
CA LEU A 84 -5.73 -9.93 -17.67
C LEU A 84 -5.79 -9.62 -19.17
N PRO A 85 -4.65 -9.36 -19.84
CA PRO A 85 -4.63 -9.02 -21.27
C PRO A 85 -5.37 -10.02 -22.19
N ASP A 86 -5.55 -11.26 -21.76
CA ASP A 86 -6.23 -12.32 -22.51
C ASP A 86 -7.65 -12.65 -22.01
N GLY A 87 -8.20 -11.86 -21.07
CA GLY A 87 -9.47 -12.10 -20.36
C GLY A 87 -9.32 -13.02 -19.16
#